data_AF-A0A432M7L1-F1
#
_entry.id   AF-A0A432M7L1-F1
#
_cell.length_a   1.000
_cell.length_b   1.000
_cell.length_c   1.000
_cell.angle_alpha   90.00
_cell.angle_beta   90.00
_cell.angle_gamma   90.00
#
_symmetry.space_group_name_H-M   'P 1'
#
loop_
_entity.id
_entity.type
_entity.pdbx_description
1 polymer ?
#
loop_
_entity_poly.entity_id
_entity_poly.type
_entity_poly.pdbx_seq_one_letter_code
_entity_poly.pdbx_strand_id
1 'polypeptide(L)'
;MDSMAKTARLAGLLYVIVVVTGIFSLQYVPSHIIVSGDVTATFNHLVASESLFRAGIAVNVISHVAFVLLPLALYKLLSPVNRSAAAAMVALALVSVPMDLLAVAYQLDILTLLHDDTYRQALTANPLHSMVQASLDAFDDRITLAEMFWGLWLFPFGYLVFRSGFLPRLLGVLLMLGCFSYLILFFAQVLRPGYDVPGFVMLPAACGEIGIALWLLIVGVGRKATASR
;
A
#
# COMPACT_ATOMS: atom_id res chain seq x y z
N MET A 1 -22.59 1.40 -22.20
CA MET A 1 -21.97 2.73 -21.98
C MET A 1 -21.93 3.08 -20.49
N ASP A 2 -23.05 3.00 -19.78
CA ASP A 2 -23.13 3.43 -18.37
C ASP A 2 -22.33 2.54 -17.38
N SER A 3 -22.26 1.22 -17.62
CA SER A 3 -21.58 0.27 -16.73
C SER A 3 -20.04 0.41 -16.70
N MET A 4 -19.40 0.71 -17.82
CA MET A 4 -17.94 0.82 -17.91
C MET A 4 -17.43 2.12 -17.27
N ALA A 5 -18.13 3.23 -17.48
CA ALA A 5 -17.84 4.49 -16.79
C ALA A 5 -18.04 4.38 -15.27
N LYS A 6 -19.13 3.71 -14.82
CA LYS A 6 -19.34 3.42 -13.40
C LYS A 6 -18.24 2.56 -12.80
N THR A 7 -17.78 1.54 -13.55
CA THR A 7 -16.68 0.66 -13.11
C THR A 7 -15.36 1.41 -13.02
N ALA A 8 -15.05 2.29 -13.99
CA ALA A 8 -13.86 3.13 -13.94
C ALA A 8 -13.87 4.10 -12.74
N ARG A 9 -15.00 4.76 -12.48
CA ARG A 9 -15.14 5.65 -11.32
C ARG A 9 -15.07 4.89 -10.00
N LEU A 10 -15.65 3.70 -9.92
CA LEU A 10 -15.53 2.84 -8.76
C LEU A 10 -14.07 2.42 -8.52
N ALA A 11 -13.35 2.01 -9.57
CA ALA A 11 -11.93 1.70 -9.48
C ALA A 11 -11.12 2.92 -9.03
N GLY A 12 -11.40 4.11 -9.58
CA GLY A 12 -10.77 5.37 -9.16
C GLY A 12 -11.04 5.70 -7.69
N LEU A 13 -12.28 5.55 -7.23
CA LEU A 13 -12.66 5.78 -5.83
C LEU A 13 -11.94 4.81 -4.89
N LEU A 14 -11.95 3.51 -5.21
CA LEU A 14 -11.25 2.49 -4.43
C LEU A 14 -9.76 2.79 -4.36
N TYR A 15 -9.15 3.22 -5.46
CA TYR A 15 -7.73 3.55 -5.49
C TYR A 15 -7.41 4.82 -4.67
N VAL A 16 -8.24 5.86 -4.75
CA VAL A 16 -8.08 7.05 -3.90
C VAL A 16 -8.21 6.69 -2.42
N ILE A 17 -9.16 5.82 -2.06
CA ILE A 17 -9.27 5.31 -0.69
C ILE A 17 -7.94 4.67 -0.28
N VAL A 18 -7.44 3.69 -1.04
CA VAL A 18 -6.17 2.99 -0.75
C VAL A 18 -5.00 3.97 -0.57
N VAL A 19 -4.85 4.95 -1.47
CA VAL A 19 -3.77 5.94 -1.39
C VAL A 19 -3.88 6.79 -0.13
N VAL A 20 -5.06 7.33 0.16
CA VAL A 20 -5.26 8.21 1.32
C VAL A 20 -5.11 7.44 2.62
N THR A 21 -5.70 6.24 2.71
CA THR A 21 -5.60 5.39 3.89
C THR A 21 -4.18 4.88 4.11
N GLY A 22 -3.46 4.52 3.03
CA GLY A 22 -2.06 4.10 3.09
C GLY A 22 -1.13 5.23 3.53
N ILE A 23 -1.28 6.45 3.03
CA ILE A 23 -0.51 7.62 3.51
C ILE A 23 -0.76 7.84 5.00
N PHE A 24 -2.01 7.72 5.46
CA PHE A 24 -2.32 7.87 6.86
C PHE A 24 -1.68 6.77 7.73
N SER A 25 -1.87 5.49 7.38
CA SER A 25 -1.42 4.37 8.21
C SER A 25 0.08 4.12 8.17
N LEU A 26 0.74 4.33 7.02
CA LEU A 26 2.15 3.98 6.81
C LEU A 26 3.11 5.17 6.92
N GLN A 27 2.63 6.42 6.79
CA GLN A 27 3.49 7.61 6.89
C GLN A 27 3.09 8.50 8.07
N TYR A 28 1.83 8.93 8.12
CA TYR A 28 1.40 9.88 9.15
C TYR A 28 1.45 9.27 10.56
N VAL A 29 0.85 8.11 10.78
CA VAL A 29 0.84 7.47 12.11
C VAL A 29 2.26 7.14 12.61
N PRO A 30 3.14 6.49 11.83
CA PRO A 30 4.53 6.25 12.25
C PRO A 30 5.32 7.53 12.52
N SER A 31 5.12 8.60 11.76
CA SER A 31 5.83 9.89 11.97
C SER A 31 5.56 10.54 13.33
N HIS A 32 4.45 10.19 13.99
CA HIS A 32 4.08 10.67 15.32
C HIS A 32 4.48 9.72 16.45
N ILE A 33 4.87 8.48 16.11
CA ILE A 33 5.15 7.41 17.08
C ILE A 33 6.64 7.10 17.14
N ILE A 34 7.28 6.92 15.98
CA ILE A 34 8.63 6.38 15.88
C ILE A 34 9.67 7.49 16.04
N VAL A 35 10.58 7.32 17.00
CA VAL A 35 11.77 8.15 17.18
C VAL A 35 13.00 7.31 16.81
N SER A 36 13.60 7.62 15.67
CA SER A 36 14.72 6.83 15.13
C SER A 36 15.86 6.70 16.14
N GLY A 37 16.22 5.47 16.50
CA GLY A 37 17.31 5.16 17.41
C GLY A 37 16.98 5.30 18.90
N ASP A 38 15.75 5.68 19.28
CA ASP A 38 15.32 5.79 20.67
C ASP A 38 14.07 4.96 20.95
N VAL A 39 14.30 3.76 21.49
CA VAL A 39 13.27 2.79 21.87
C VAL A 39 12.38 3.31 23.01
N THR A 40 12.94 4.08 23.95
CA THR A 40 12.17 4.57 25.10
C THR A 40 11.28 5.73 24.70
N ALA A 41 11.79 6.66 23.89
CA ALA A 41 10.98 7.74 23.34
C ALA A 41 9.86 7.21 22.43
N THR A 42 10.17 6.23 21.57
CA THR A 42 9.16 5.56 20.72
C THR A 42 8.05 4.93 21.55
N PHE A 43 8.38 4.17 22.60
CA PHE A 43 7.38 3.59 23.51
C PHE A 43 6.52 4.66 24.19
N ASN A 44 7.14 5.73 24.71
CA ASN A 44 6.42 6.81 25.38
C ASN A 44 5.47 7.55 24.42
N HIS A 45 5.90 7.80 23.18
CA HIS A 45 5.05 8.41 22.15
C HIS A 45 3.90 7.50 21.74
N LEU A 46 4.16 6.20 21.60
CA LEU A 46 3.14 5.20 21.32
C LEU A 46 2.05 5.19 22.39
N VAL A 47 2.43 5.13 23.67
CA VAL A 47 1.46 5.14 24.79
C VAL A 47 0.71 6.47 24.85
N ALA A 48 1.40 7.60 24.67
CA ALA A 48 0.76 8.92 24.64
C ALA A 48 -0.21 9.09 23.45
N SER A 49 0.04 8.39 22.35
CA SER A 49 -0.70 8.48 21.09
C SER A 49 -1.44 7.19 20.74
N GLU A 50 -1.82 6.38 21.73
CA GLU A 50 -2.39 5.05 21.48
C GLU A 50 -3.65 5.11 20.62
N SER A 51 -4.52 6.11 20.84
CA SER A 51 -5.73 6.29 20.03
C SER A 51 -5.42 6.51 18.55
N LEU A 52 -4.34 7.24 18.24
CA LEU A 52 -3.84 7.44 16.88
C LEU A 52 -3.30 6.13 16.30
N PHE A 53 -2.56 5.35 17.10
CA PHE A 53 -2.06 4.03 16.68
C PHE A 53 -3.21 3.07 16.34
N ARG A 54 -4.23 2.97 17.20
CA ARG A 54 -5.43 2.16 16.96
C ARG A 54 -6.21 2.62 15.73
N ALA A 55 -6.34 3.93 15.52
CA ALA A 55 -6.94 4.48 14.32
C ALA A 55 -6.12 4.11 13.07
N GLY A 56 -4.79 4.16 13.17
CA GLY A 56 -3.86 3.71 12.13
C GLY A 56 -4.12 2.25 11.72
N ILE A 57 -4.23 1.35 12.69
CA ILE A 57 -4.55 -0.08 12.45
C ILE A 57 -5.89 -0.22 11.74
N ALA A 58 -6.95 0.42 12.25
CA ALA A 58 -8.29 0.31 11.67
C ALA A 58 -8.34 0.84 10.23
N VAL A 59 -7.72 2.00 9.98
CA VAL A 59 -7.60 2.59 8.64
C VAL A 59 -6.77 1.69 7.71
N ASN A 60 -5.72 1.05 8.23
CA ASN A 60 -4.92 0.11 7.46
C ASN A 60 -5.75 -1.10 7.01
N VAL A 61 -6.58 -1.66 7.89
CA VAL A 61 -7.49 -2.77 7.52
C VAL A 61 -8.50 -2.35 6.45
N ILE A 62 -9.07 -1.15 6.57
CA ILE A 62 -9.97 -0.57 5.55
C ILE A 62 -9.24 -0.44 4.20
N SER A 63 -7.97 0.00 4.22
CA SER A 63 -7.11 0.10 3.04
C SER A 63 -7.01 -1.25 2.32
N HIS A 64 -6.72 -2.33 3.04
CA HIS A 64 -6.57 -3.66 2.45
C HIS A 64 -7.88 -4.20 1.87
N VAL A 65 -9.02 -3.94 2.52
CA VAL A 65 -10.33 -4.31 1.96
C VAL A 65 -10.58 -3.56 0.65
N ALA A 66 -10.32 -2.25 0.61
CA ALA A 66 -10.42 -1.47 -0.62
C ALA A 66 -9.44 -1.96 -1.70
N PHE A 67 -8.21 -2.34 -1.30
CA PHE A 67 -7.19 -2.86 -2.19
C PHE A 67 -7.52 -4.24 -2.75
N VAL A 68 -8.27 -5.11 -2.06
CA VAL A 68 -8.78 -6.36 -2.65
C VAL A 68 -9.80 -6.07 -3.76
N LEU A 69 -10.69 -5.08 -3.54
CA LEU A 69 -11.75 -4.73 -4.48
C LEU A 69 -11.21 -4.00 -5.72
N LEU A 70 -10.15 -3.22 -5.56
CA LEU A 70 -9.53 -2.42 -6.61
C LEU A 70 -9.09 -3.22 -7.85
N PRO A 71 -8.20 -4.23 -7.76
CA PRO A 71 -7.74 -4.99 -8.92
C PRO A 71 -8.87 -5.79 -9.56
N LEU A 72 -9.91 -6.18 -8.79
CA LEU A 72 -11.11 -6.81 -9.35
C LEU A 72 -11.93 -5.83 -10.21
N ALA A 73 -12.10 -4.59 -9.74
CA ALA A 73 -12.74 -3.54 -10.53
C ALA A 73 -11.91 -3.18 -11.78
N LEU A 74 -10.58 -3.09 -11.64
CA LEU A 74 -9.66 -2.87 -12.76
C LEU A 74 -9.64 -4.04 -13.74
N TYR A 75 -9.76 -5.29 -13.28
CA TYR A 75 -9.86 -6.46 -14.14
C TYR A 75 -11.10 -6.39 -15.02
N LYS A 76 -12.25 -6.03 -14.44
CA LYS A 76 -13.48 -5.82 -15.22
C LYS A 76 -13.32 -4.74 -16.28
N LEU A 77 -12.55 -3.69 -15.98
CA LEU A 77 -12.28 -2.58 -16.90
C LEU A 77 -11.27 -2.93 -18.01
N LEU A 78 -10.20 -3.65 -17.67
CA LEU A 78 -9.01 -3.84 -18.51
C LEU A 78 -8.87 -5.22 -19.13
N SER A 79 -9.63 -6.22 -18.66
CA SER A 79 -9.64 -7.57 -19.26
C SER A 79 -9.98 -7.61 -20.76
N PRO A 80 -10.79 -6.69 -21.35
CA PRO A 80 -10.96 -6.64 -22.80
C PRO A 80 -9.70 -6.26 -23.58
N VAL A 81 -8.71 -5.62 -22.93
CA VAL A 81 -7.43 -5.22 -23.56
C VAL A 81 -6.49 -6.42 -23.66
N ASN A 82 -6.29 -7.12 -22.55
CA ASN A 82 -5.55 -8.38 -22.49
C ASN A 82 -5.94 -9.14 -21.22
N ARG A 83 -6.60 -10.30 -21.38
CA ARG A 83 -7.12 -11.06 -20.25
C ARG A 83 -6.03 -11.66 -19.37
N SER A 84 -4.93 -12.15 -19.96
CA SER A 84 -3.82 -12.77 -19.23
C SER A 84 -3.07 -11.74 -18.37
N ALA A 85 -2.78 -10.56 -18.92
CA ALA A 85 -2.16 -9.48 -18.16
C ALA A 85 -3.08 -8.95 -17.06
N ALA A 86 -4.39 -8.85 -17.31
CA ALA A 86 -5.36 -8.47 -16.28
C ALA A 86 -5.43 -9.51 -15.15
N ALA A 87 -5.39 -10.80 -15.48
CA ALA A 87 -5.35 -11.86 -14.48
C ALA A 87 -4.04 -11.83 -13.66
N ALA A 88 -2.89 -11.60 -14.31
CA ALA A 88 -1.61 -11.44 -13.63
C ALA A 88 -1.61 -10.24 -12.67
N MET A 89 -2.17 -9.10 -13.09
CA MET A 89 -2.36 -7.92 -12.24
C MET A 89 -3.15 -8.26 -10.96
N VAL A 90 -4.28 -8.97 -11.10
CA VAL A 90 -5.08 -9.38 -9.94
C VAL A 90 -4.31 -10.36 -9.05
N ALA A 91 -3.69 -11.38 -9.65
CA ALA A 91 -2.97 -12.40 -8.89
C ALA A 91 -1.83 -11.78 -8.06
N LEU A 92 -1.01 -10.91 -8.67
CA LEU A 92 0.09 -10.24 -7.98
C LEU A 92 -0.40 -9.32 -6.87
N ALA A 93 -1.48 -8.56 -7.09
CA ALA A 93 -2.06 -7.71 -6.06
C ALA A 93 -2.65 -8.52 -4.89
N LEU A 94 -3.38 -9.61 -5.16
CA LEU A 94 -3.99 -10.40 -4.09
C LEU A 94 -2.99 -11.23 -3.27
N VAL A 95 -1.80 -11.52 -3.82
CA VAL A 95 -0.72 -12.18 -3.06
C VAL A 95 -0.13 -11.26 -1.98
N SER A 96 -0.16 -9.93 -2.16
CA SER A 96 0.34 -9.00 -1.13
C SER A 96 -0.58 -8.96 0.09
N VAL A 97 -1.89 -9.09 -0.10
CA VAL A 97 -2.89 -8.86 0.96
C VAL A 97 -2.68 -9.75 2.19
N PRO A 98 -2.44 -11.07 2.08
CA PRO A 98 -2.12 -11.89 3.24
C PRO A 98 -0.83 -11.47 3.97
N MET A 99 0.18 -10.97 3.23
CA MET A 99 1.43 -10.48 3.82
C MET A 99 1.18 -9.21 4.63
N ASP A 100 0.38 -8.30 4.08
CA ASP A 100 -0.01 -7.07 4.74
C ASP A 100 -0.85 -7.32 6.00
N LEU A 101 -1.81 -8.26 5.94
CA LEU A 101 -2.62 -8.64 7.10
C LEU A 101 -1.79 -9.32 8.18
N LEU A 102 -0.75 -10.06 7.80
CA LEU A 102 0.21 -10.62 8.74
C LEU A 102 1.04 -9.51 9.41
N ALA A 103 1.43 -8.46 8.67
CA ALA A 103 2.08 -7.29 9.25
C ALA A 103 1.17 -6.65 10.32
N VAL A 104 -0.11 -6.43 10.01
CA VAL A 104 -1.10 -5.87 10.95
C VAL A 104 -1.21 -6.69 12.25
N ALA A 105 -1.00 -8.02 12.20
CA ALA A 105 -0.99 -8.84 13.42
C ALA A 105 0.07 -8.37 14.44
N TYR A 106 1.25 -7.94 13.99
CA TYR A 106 2.28 -7.39 14.88
C TYR A 106 1.86 -6.07 15.55
N GLN A 107 1.05 -5.26 14.87
CA GLN A 107 0.46 -4.06 15.49
C GLN A 107 -0.57 -4.41 16.56
N LEU A 108 -1.32 -5.50 16.39
CA LEU A 108 -2.24 -6.02 17.39
C LEU A 108 -1.48 -6.63 18.58
N ASP A 109 -0.35 -7.28 18.34
CA ASP A 109 0.53 -7.81 19.39
C ASP A 109 1.05 -6.66 20.27
N ILE A 110 1.39 -5.50 19.69
CA ILE A 110 1.76 -4.30 20.45
C ILE A 110 0.63 -3.88 21.40
N LEU A 111 -0.62 -3.85 20.94
CA LEU A 111 -1.75 -3.51 21.81
C LEU A 111 -1.92 -4.52 22.94
N THR A 112 -1.70 -5.81 22.67
CA THR A 112 -1.71 -6.87 23.68
C THR A 112 -0.61 -6.66 24.73
N LEU A 113 0.63 -6.36 24.30
CA LEU A 113 1.75 -6.06 25.19
C LEU A 113 1.49 -4.85 26.09
N LEU A 114 0.79 -3.83 25.58
CA LEU A 114 0.47 -2.62 26.36
C LEU A 114 -0.63 -2.82 27.41
N HIS A 115 -1.57 -3.76 27.20
CA HIS A 115 -2.79 -3.87 28.00
C HIS A 115 -2.91 -5.13 28.85
N ASP A 116 -2.20 -6.21 28.51
CA ASP A 116 -2.26 -7.44 29.28
C ASP A 116 -1.48 -7.27 30.60
N ASP A 117 -2.21 -7.31 31.71
CA ASP A 117 -1.66 -7.21 33.06
C ASP A 117 -0.60 -8.28 33.34
N THR A 118 -0.69 -9.45 32.69
CA THR A 118 0.30 -10.52 32.81
C THR A 118 1.66 -10.05 32.29
N TYR A 119 1.71 -9.44 31.10
CA TYR A 119 2.95 -8.93 30.52
C TYR A 119 3.46 -7.71 31.30
N ARG A 120 2.58 -6.81 31.72
CA ARG A 120 2.96 -5.62 32.50
C ARG A 120 3.53 -5.95 33.88
N GLN A 121 3.05 -7.03 34.52
CA GLN A 121 3.54 -7.46 35.83
C GLN A 121 4.78 -8.36 35.71
N ALA A 122 4.87 -9.18 34.66
CA ALA A 122 5.99 -10.10 34.46
C ALA A 122 7.24 -9.44 33.85
N LEU A 123 7.07 -8.37 33.06
CA LEU A 123 8.17 -7.68 32.39
C LEU A 123 8.53 -6.38 33.10
N THR A 124 9.82 -6.12 33.27
CA THR A 124 10.30 -4.78 33.63
C THR A 124 10.17 -3.83 32.43
N ALA A 125 10.29 -2.52 32.67
CA ALA A 125 10.11 -1.50 31.62
C ALA A 125 11.02 -1.73 30.38
N ASN A 126 12.30 -2.09 30.60
CA ASN A 126 13.27 -2.26 29.51
C ASN A 126 12.94 -3.43 28.55
N PRO A 127 12.66 -4.66 29.03
CA PRO A 127 12.17 -5.75 28.18
C PRO A 127 10.87 -5.42 27.44
N LEU A 128 9.90 -4.78 28.11
CA LEU A 128 8.63 -4.42 27.47
C LEU A 128 8.82 -3.45 26.30
N HIS A 129 9.61 -2.38 26.51
CA HIS A 129 9.90 -1.42 25.43
C HIS A 129 10.61 -2.10 24.26
N SER A 130 11.55 -3.01 24.54
CA SER A 130 12.28 -3.76 23.51
C SER A 130 11.38 -4.70 22.71
N MET A 131 10.40 -5.34 23.35
CA MET A 131 9.42 -6.18 22.67
C MET A 131 8.48 -5.36 21.78
N VAL A 132 8.04 -4.20 22.26
CA VAL A 132 7.26 -3.26 21.44
C VAL A 132 8.05 -2.81 20.21
N GLN A 133 9.33 -2.44 20.39
CA GLN A 133 10.21 -2.09 19.27
C GLN A 133 10.36 -3.27 18.30
N ALA A 134 10.62 -4.47 18.80
CA ALA A 134 10.76 -5.65 17.95
C ALA A 134 9.48 -5.95 17.15
N SER A 135 8.29 -5.70 17.69
CA SER A 135 7.04 -5.82 16.96
C SER A 135 6.84 -4.71 15.92
N LEU A 136 7.31 -3.49 16.18
CA LEU A 136 7.32 -2.41 15.18
C LEU A 136 8.27 -2.75 14.02
N ASP A 137 9.48 -3.21 14.33
CA ASP A 137 10.46 -3.64 13.33
C ASP A 137 9.92 -4.83 12.50
N ALA A 138 9.26 -5.79 13.16
CA ALA A 138 8.63 -6.92 12.48
C ALA A 138 7.49 -6.50 11.55
N PHE A 139 6.72 -5.47 11.92
CA PHE A 139 5.71 -4.87 11.03
C PHE A 139 6.38 -4.29 9.78
N ASP A 140 7.40 -3.45 9.94
CA ASP A 140 8.10 -2.81 8.82
C ASP A 140 8.72 -3.86 7.88
N ASP A 141 9.42 -4.86 8.42
CA ASP A 141 10.00 -5.95 7.63
C ASP A 141 8.95 -6.72 6.80
N ARG A 142 7.73 -6.89 7.34
CA ARG A 142 6.66 -7.63 6.63
C ARG A 142 6.01 -6.77 5.57
N ILE A 143 5.87 -5.47 5.81
CA ILE A 143 5.45 -4.51 4.79
C ILE A 143 6.46 -4.48 3.64
N THR A 144 7.77 -4.45 3.90
CA THR A 144 8.80 -4.50 2.84
C THR A 144 8.61 -5.68 1.89
N LEU A 145 8.24 -6.86 2.41
CA LEU A 145 7.97 -8.02 1.54
C LEU A 145 6.72 -7.82 0.67
N ALA A 146 5.68 -7.21 1.22
CA ALA A 146 4.45 -6.89 0.49
C ALA A 146 4.66 -5.78 -0.56
N GLU A 147 5.51 -4.79 -0.27
CA GLU A 147 5.89 -3.70 -1.18
C GLU A 147 6.45 -4.22 -2.51
N MET A 148 7.19 -5.33 -2.48
CA MET A 148 7.64 -6.00 -3.71
C MET A 148 6.45 -6.36 -4.61
N PHE A 149 5.38 -6.92 -4.04
CA PHE A 149 4.17 -7.27 -4.78
C PHE A 149 3.32 -6.04 -5.15
N TRP A 150 3.32 -5.00 -4.31
CA TRP A 150 2.78 -3.68 -4.66
C TRP A 150 3.51 -3.05 -5.85
N GLY A 151 4.79 -3.36 -6.06
CA GLY A 151 5.50 -3.03 -7.29
C GLY A 151 5.09 -3.91 -8.46
N LEU A 152 5.16 -5.23 -8.28
CA LEU A 152 4.99 -6.21 -9.36
C LEU A 152 3.63 -6.11 -10.06
N TRP A 153 2.54 -5.82 -9.34
CA TRP A 153 1.22 -5.68 -9.97
C TRP A 153 1.08 -4.39 -10.81
N LEU A 154 1.88 -3.35 -10.53
CA LEU A 154 1.87 -2.10 -11.29
C LEU A 154 2.39 -2.29 -12.71
N PHE A 155 3.25 -3.29 -12.94
CA PHE A 155 3.76 -3.57 -14.29
C PHE A 155 2.66 -4.04 -15.26
N PRO A 156 1.91 -5.14 -15.00
CA PRO A 156 0.81 -5.54 -15.87
C PRO A 156 -0.31 -4.49 -15.88
N PHE A 157 -0.56 -3.79 -14.78
CA PHE A 157 -1.52 -2.70 -14.75
C PHE A 157 -1.12 -1.55 -15.69
N GLY A 158 0.11 -1.05 -15.57
CA GLY A 158 0.66 0.00 -16.42
C GLY A 158 0.70 -0.40 -17.90
N TYR A 159 1.06 -1.65 -18.19
CA TYR A 159 0.99 -2.23 -19.53
C TYR A 159 -0.43 -2.20 -20.11
N LEU A 160 -1.44 -2.61 -19.33
CA LEU A 160 -2.85 -2.57 -19.74
C LEU A 160 -3.32 -1.14 -19.98
N VAL A 161 -2.95 -0.20 -19.09
CA VAL A 161 -3.25 1.23 -19.25
C VAL A 161 -2.64 1.76 -20.55
N PHE A 162 -1.37 1.46 -20.82
CA PHE A 162 -0.66 1.86 -22.03
C PHE A 162 -1.33 1.32 -23.31
N ARG A 163 -1.77 0.06 -23.30
CA ARG A 163 -2.41 -0.62 -24.43
C ARG A 163 -3.90 -0.28 -24.61
N SER A 164 -4.57 0.18 -23.55
CA SER A 164 -6.03 0.38 -23.52
C SER A 164 -6.57 1.35 -24.57
N GLY A 165 -5.80 2.38 -24.93
CA GLY A 165 -6.23 3.44 -25.85
C GLY A 165 -7.30 4.39 -25.31
N PHE A 166 -7.87 4.12 -24.13
CA PHE A 166 -8.87 4.95 -23.46
C PHE A 166 -8.40 5.56 -22.13
N LEU A 167 -7.23 5.16 -21.63
CA LEU A 167 -6.52 5.80 -20.52
C LEU A 167 -5.23 6.49 -21.01
N PRO A 168 -4.68 7.47 -20.28
CA PRO A 168 -3.45 8.16 -20.67
C PRO A 168 -2.25 7.21 -20.67
N ARG A 169 -1.58 7.11 -21.83
CA ARG A 169 -0.40 6.25 -21.97
C ARG A 169 0.74 6.65 -21.04
N LEU A 170 0.88 7.96 -20.76
CA LEU A 170 1.90 8.48 -19.84
C LEU A 170 1.75 7.87 -18.43
N LEU A 171 0.52 7.78 -17.93
CA LEU A 171 0.25 7.15 -16.63
C LEU A 171 0.59 5.66 -16.66
N GLY A 172 0.31 4.97 -17.76
CA GLY A 172 0.73 3.57 -17.94
C GLY A 172 2.25 3.38 -17.85
N VAL A 173 3.02 4.30 -18.46
CA VAL A 173 4.50 4.29 -18.35
C VAL A 173 4.96 4.58 -16.92
N LEU A 174 4.38 5.59 -16.26
CA LEU A 174 4.72 5.91 -14.87
C LEU A 174 4.45 4.74 -13.93
N LEU A 175 3.33 4.00 -14.10
CA LEU A 175 3.03 2.80 -13.33
C LEU A 175 4.06 1.69 -13.57
N MET A 176 4.45 1.45 -14.83
CA MET A 176 5.51 0.46 -15.13
C MET A 176 6.85 0.86 -14.52
N LEU A 177 7.20 2.16 -14.53
CA LEU A 177 8.38 2.68 -13.84
C LEU A 177 8.25 2.55 -12.32
N GLY A 178 7.04 2.75 -11.78
CA GLY A 178 6.73 2.57 -10.37
C GLY A 178 6.98 1.14 -9.88
N CYS A 179 6.72 0.12 -10.71
CA CYS A 179 7.14 -1.26 -10.41
C CYS A 179 8.64 -1.33 -10.10
N PHE A 180 9.48 -0.72 -10.95
CA PHE A 180 10.92 -0.70 -10.72
C PHE A 180 11.32 0.13 -9.50
N SER A 181 10.58 1.20 -9.17
CA SER A 181 10.77 1.95 -7.92
C SER A 181 10.66 1.04 -6.70
N TYR A 182 9.55 0.31 -6.55
CA TYR A 182 9.36 -0.63 -5.44
C TYR A 182 10.40 -1.76 -5.42
N LEU A 183 10.75 -2.32 -6.59
CA LEU A 183 11.80 -3.35 -6.66
C LEU A 183 13.17 -2.81 -6.22
N ILE A 184 13.53 -1.58 -6.61
CA ILE A 184 14.77 -0.94 -6.17
C ILE A 184 14.76 -0.77 -4.65
N LEU A 185 13.67 -0.32 -4.04
CA LEU A 185 13.55 -0.18 -2.59
C LEU A 185 13.73 -1.53 -1.88
N PHE A 186 12.99 -2.54 -2.31
CA PHE A 186 13.08 -3.89 -1.75
C PHE A 186 14.50 -4.45 -1.83
N PHE A 187 15.11 -4.46 -3.01
CA PHE A 187 16.46 -5.00 -3.18
C PHE A 187 17.53 -4.16 -2.48
N ALA A 188 17.35 -2.84 -2.38
CA ALA A 188 18.26 -1.98 -1.62
C ALA A 188 18.24 -2.36 -0.13
N GLN A 189 17.06 -2.52 0.46
CA GLN A 189 16.92 -2.91 1.87
C GLN A 189 17.49 -4.31 2.14
N VAL A 190 17.22 -5.27 1.26
CA VAL A 190 17.68 -6.67 1.43
C VAL A 190 19.18 -6.82 1.20
N LEU A 191 19.73 -6.20 0.14
CA LEU A 191 21.14 -6.37 -0.23
C LEU A 191 22.06 -5.44 0.56
N ARG A 192 21.55 -4.28 1.00
CA ARG A 192 22.30 -3.24 1.70
C ARG A 192 21.45 -2.66 2.85
N PRO A 193 21.27 -3.40 3.96
CA PRO A 193 20.55 -2.89 5.13
C PRO A 193 21.09 -1.53 5.58
N GLY A 194 20.21 -0.55 5.78
CA GLY A 194 20.57 0.82 6.15
C GLY A 194 20.98 1.73 4.99
N TYR A 195 20.92 1.27 3.74
CA TYR A 195 21.10 2.15 2.58
C TYR A 195 19.86 3.03 2.37
N ASP A 196 20.07 4.34 2.44
CA ASP A 196 19.03 5.34 2.17
C ASP A 196 18.83 5.50 0.66
N VAL A 197 17.73 4.94 0.14
CA VAL A 197 17.37 5.09 -1.27
C VAL A 197 16.85 6.51 -1.49
N PRO A 198 17.42 7.27 -2.45
CA PRO A 198 16.96 8.63 -2.69
C PRO A 198 15.46 8.70 -2.98
N GLY A 199 14.72 9.57 -2.29
CA GLY A 199 13.27 9.64 -2.39
C GLY A 199 12.72 9.90 -3.81
N PHE A 200 13.52 10.49 -4.70
CA PHE A 200 13.12 10.69 -6.10
C PHE A 200 12.86 9.37 -6.85
N VAL A 201 13.41 8.25 -6.37
CA VAL A 201 13.19 6.92 -6.94
C VAL A 201 11.71 6.53 -6.88
N MET A 202 10.95 7.00 -5.88
CA MET A 202 9.52 6.72 -5.73
C MET A 202 8.60 7.70 -6.49
N LEU A 203 9.14 8.76 -7.10
CA LEU A 203 8.33 9.72 -7.86
C LEU A 203 7.53 9.07 -9.00
N PRO A 204 8.07 8.14 -9.81
CA PRO A 204 7.30 7.50 -10.87
C PRO A 204 6.10 6.71 -10.32
N ALA A 205 6.29 5.98 -9.22
CA ALA A 205 5.22 5.27 -8.52
C ALA A 205 4.16 6.26 -8.03
N ALA A 206 4.54 7.26 -7.22
CA ALA A 206 3.62 8.25 -6.68
C ALA A 206 2.83 8.98 -7.77
N CYS A 207 3.50 9.47 -8.82
CA CYS A 207 2.83 10.15 -9.92
C CYS A 207 1.94 9.22 -10.74
N GLY A 208 2.35 7.96 -10.96
CA GLY A 208 1.59 6.96 -11.68
C GLY A 208 0.31 6.56 -10.95
N GLU A 209 0.43 6.20 -9.68
CA GLU A 209 -0.67 5.72 -8.85
C GLU A 209 -1.68 6.83 -8.51
N ILE A 210 -1.20 7.97 -8.00
CA ILE A 210 -2.08 9.12 -7.70
C ILE A 210 -2.71 9.64 -9.00
N GLY A 211 -1.91 9.75 -10.07
CA GLY A 211 -2.39 10.22 -11.36
C GLY A 211 -3.47 9.34 -11.95
N ILE A 212 -3.32 8.02 -11.92
CA ILE A 212 -4.33 7.10 -12.46
C ILE A 212 -5.57 6.99 -11.57
N ALA A 213 -5.40 7.04 -10.24
CA ALA A 213 -6.51 7.05 -9.29
C ALA A 213 -7.43 8.25 -9.53
N LEU A 214 -6.84 9.46 -9.61
CA LEU A 214 -7.57 10.69 -9.87
C LEU A 214 -8.17 10.72 -11.28
N TRP A 215 -7.45 10.22 -12.29
CA TRP A 215 -7.98 10.15 -13.65
C TRP A 215 -9.22 9.26 -13.73
N LEU A 216 -9.15 8.05 -13.17
CA LEU A 216 -10.27 7.11 -13.16
C LEU A 216 -11.49 7.66 -12.40
N LEU A 217 -11.25 8.38 -11.30
CA LEU A 217 -12.30 8.97 -10.48
C LEU A 217 -13.01 10.15 -11.18
N ILE A 218 -12.24 11.09 -11.73
CA ILE A 218 -12.77 12.35 -12.26
C ILE A 218 -13.19 12.20 -13.72
N VAL A 219 -12.29 11.67 -14.56
CA VAL A 219 -12.48 11.58 -16.02
C VAL A 219 -13.12 10.24 -16.41
N GLY A 220 -12.70 9.15 -15.76
CA GLY A 220 -13.09 7.79 -16.13
C GLY A 220 -12.43 7.33 -17.43
N VAL A 221 -13.23 6.89 -18.39
CA VAL A 221 -12.78 6.31 -19.68
C VAL A 221 -12.86 7.37 -20.78
N GLY A 222 -11.78 7.57 -21.55
CA GLY A 222 -11.75 8.56 -22.63
C GLY A 222 -12.67 8.26 -23.82
N ARG A 223 -13.07 9.32 -24.55
CA ARG A 223 -14.02 9.33 -25.71
C ARG A 223 -13.72 8.35 -26.85
N LYS A 224 -12.53 7.74 -26.93
CA LYS A 224 -12.24 6.71 -27.95
C LYS A 224 -12.93 5.37 -27.66
N ALA A 225 -13.28 5.08 -26.41
CA ALA A 225 -14.09 3.91 -26.05
C ALA A 225 -15.56 4.03 -26.50
N THR A 226 -16.05 5.25 -26.76
CA THR A 226 -17.41 5.52 -27.22
C THR A 226 -17.60 5.46 -28.74
N ALA A 227 -16.53 5.34 -29.53
CA ALA A 227 -16.59 5.46 -31.00
C ALA A 227 -16.14 4.20 -31.77
N SER A 228 -15.80 3.10 -31.10
CA SER A 228 -15.33 1.85 -31.73
C SER A 228 -16.29 0.66 -31.58
N ARG A 229 -17.60 0.92 -31.58
CA ARG A 229 -18.62 -0.10 -31.82
C ARG A 229 -19.47 0.30 -33.02
#